data_AF-A0A848UWA9-F1
#
_entry.id   AF-A0A848UWA9-F1
#
_cell.length_a   1.000
_cell.length_b   1.000
_cell.length_c   1.000
_cell.angle_alpha   90.00
_cell.angle_beta   90.00
_cell.angle_gamma   90.00
#
_symmetry.space_group_name_H-M   'P 1'
#
loop_
_entity.id
_entity.type
_entity.pdbx_description
1 polymer ?
#
loop_
_entity_poly.entity_id
_entity_poly.type
_entity_poly.pdbx_seq_one_letter_code
_entity_poly.pdbx_strand_id
1 'polypeptide(L)'
;MNKLYALIAVVMVSSSAFAQVAQDNLPPMMQFSKDQVTPIVTPRGENPVVEAMRATDILFEDFQAGGPELPAGWVGVDVTSDVDGPLGGELTPAFIVGDAADANSGGYWPVPDLPGNTFALANDDGPPCDCDMFLVTLTTPEVSLADAQNPAVSFDIFHDMGFGGGDAGVEVSVDGGATWEVLVDVLPVEESVWQTIIVPVYDYVGNAQFQVRFFWSDAGSWASGFAVDNVGIGSLADYNASAAKSAFGNWNLETFQAGVYDFSMVPESQVSPL
;
A
#
# COMPACT_ATOMS: atom_id res chain seq x y z
N MET A 1 27.39 -48.49 60.38
CA MET A 1 28.09 -49.06 59.21
C MET A 1 27.19 -48.90 57.99
N ASN A 2 27.72 -48.18 56.99
CA ASN A 2 27.19 -47.79 55.67
C ASN A 2 26.45 -48.94 54.94
N LYS A 3 25.44 -48.74 54.07
CA LYS A 3 25.41 -48.01 52.77
C LYS A 3 23.92 -47.73 52.41
N LEU A 4 23.46 -46.50 52.13
CA LEU A 4 23.52 -45.67 50.91
C LEU A 4 22.86 -46.27 49.64
N TYR A 5 21.68 -45.75 49.26
CA TYR A 5 21.19 -45.49 47.88
C TYR A 5 20.17 -44.33 47.97
N ALA A 6 20.51 -43.11 47.49
CA ALA A 6 20.12 -42.52 46.19
C ALA A 6 18.59 -42.38 46.05
N LEU A 7 17.96 -41.29 45.64
CA LEU A 7 18.27 -39.92 45.19
C LEU A 7 16.88 -39.31 44.90
N ILE A 8 16.69 -38.00 44.99
CA ILE A 8 15.83 -37.14 44.12
C ILE A 8 15.47 -35.88 44.91
N ALA A 9 16.08 -34.78 44.48
CA ALA A 9 15.67 -33.42 44.81
C ALA A 9 14.48 -33.05 43.93
N VAL A 10 13.39 -32.56 44.51
CA VAL A 10 12.37 -31.79 43.77
C VAL A 10 12.15 -30.48 44.50
N VAL A 11 12.41 -29.43 43.74
CA VAL A 11 12.31 -28.00 44.04
C VAL A 11 10.85 -27.61 44.25
N MET A 12 10.61 -26.73 45.25
CA MET A 12 9.34 -26.07 45.48
C MET A 12 8.92 -25.21 44.27
N VAL A 13 7.66 -25.30 43.84
CA VAL A 13 6.98 -24.16 43.22
C VAL A 13 5.60 -24.03 43.85
N SER A 14 5.45 -22.91 44.55
CA SER A 14 4.21 -22.35 45.10
C SER A 14 3.14 -22.19 44.02
N SER A 15 1.91 -22.61 44.35
CA SER A 15 0.73 -22.36 43.54
C SER A 15 0.37 -20.88 43.52
N SER A 16 0.68 -20.18 42.41
CA SER A 16 0.05 -18.92 42.06
C SER A 16 -1.30 -19.23 41.43
N ALA A 17 -2.37 -19.21 42.23
CA ALA A 17 -3.72 -19.14 41.71
C ALA A 17 -3.94 -17.71 41.18
N PHE A 18 -3.68 -17.49 39.89
CA PHE A 18 -4.14 -16.32 39.16
C PHE A 18 -5.10 -16.78 38.07
N ALA A 19 -6.36 -16.37 38.26
CA ALA A 19 -7.42 -16.16 37.27
C ALA A 19 -7.19 -16.72 35.85
N GLN A 20 -7.46 -18.00 35.65
CA GLN A 20 -8.07 -18.44 34.38
C GLN A 20 -9.58 -18.24 34.53
N VAL A 21 -10.04 -17.01 34.26
CA VAL A 21 -11.43 -16.82 33.84
C VAL A 21 -11.53 -17.49 32.48
N ALA A 22 -12.39 -18.51 32.40
CA ALA A 22 -12.61 -19.31 31.21
C ALA A 22 -12.83 -18.41 29.97
N GLN A 23 -11.86 -18.42 29.07
CA GLN A 23 -11.96 -17.84 27.74
C GLN A 23 -12.69 -18.80 26.77
N ASP A 24 -13.38 -19.81 27.31
CA ASP A 24 -14.03 -20.91 26.58
C ASP A 24 -15.42 -20.56 26.02
N ASN A 25 -15.91 -19.33 26.21
CA ASN A 25 -17.25 -18.90 25.76
C ASN A 25 -17.25 -17.62 24.94
N LEU A 26 -16.11 -17.24 24.34
CA LEU A 26 -16.20 -16.30 23.23
C LEU A 26 -16.85 -17.05 22.06
N PRO A 27 -17.90 -16.49 21.43
CA PRO A 27 -18.38 -17.06 20.18
C PRO A 27 -17.18 -17.18 19.24
N PRO A 28 -17.05 -18.28 18.48
CA PRO A 28 -15.99 -18.40 17.50
C PRO A 28 -16.02 -17.14 16.64
N MET A 29 -14.86 -16.51 16.42
CA MET A 29 -14.76 -15.41 15.46
C MET A 29 -15.44 -15.88 14.18
N MET A 30 -16.33 -15.05 13.64
CA MET A 30 -17.08 -15.39 12.44
C MET A 30 -16.07 -15.66 11.33
N GLN A 31 -15.89 -16.94 10.97
CA GLN A 31 -15.08 -17.30 9.82
C GLN A 31 -15.93 -17.01 8.60
N PHE A 32 -15.63 -15.91 7.92
CA PHE A 32 -16.23 -15.62 6.62
C PHE A 32 -15.79 -16.72 5.64
N SER A 33 -16.74 -17.29 4.91
CA SER A 33 -16.41 -18.14 3.77
C SER A 33 -15.84 -17.28 2.64
N LYS A 34 -15.08 -17.88 1.72
CA LYS A 34 -14.49 -17.20 0.56
C LYS A 34 -15.52 -16.34 -0.21
N ASP A 35 -16.74 -16.84 -0.35
CA ASP A 35 -17.86 -16.14 -1.03
C ASP A 35 -18.44 -14.95 -0.25
N GLN A 36 -18.02 -14.74 1.00
CA GLN A 36 -18.49 -13.67 1.89
C GLN A 36 -17.49 -12.51 1.99
N VAL A 37 -16.29 -12.65 1.41
CA VAL A 37 -15.31 -11.57 1.27
C VAL A 37 -15.50 -10.94 -0.11
N THR A 38 -16.56 -10.15 -0.25
CA THR A 38 -16.76 -9.34 -1.46
C THR A 38 -15.96 -8.05 -1.34
N PRO A 39 -15.40 -7.52 -2.44
CA PRO A 39 -14.92 -6.15 -2.50
C PRO A 39 -15.93 -5.22 -1.85
N ILE A 40 -15.50 -4.47 -0.84
CA ILE A 40 -16.37 -3.48 -0.21
C ILE A 40 -16.38 -2.29 -1.16
N VAL A 41 -17.58 -1.89 -1.60
CA VAL A 41 -17.73 -0.61 -2.31
C VAL A 41 -17.43 0.49 -1.31
N THR A 42 -16.27 1.13 -1.46
CA THR A 42 -15.91 2.30 -0.66
C THR A 42 -15.85 3.54 -1.50
N PRO A 43 -16.36 4.68 -1.01
CA PRO A 43 -16.15 5.94 -1.69
C PRO A 43 -14.64 6.26 -1.72
N ARG A 44 -14.11 6.52 -2.92
CA ARG A 44 -12.79 7.15 -3.07
C ARG A 44 -12.90 8.59 -2.58
N GLY A 45 -12.06 8.98 -1.62
CA GLY A 45 -11.98 10.36 -1.18
C GLY A 45 -11.23 11.17 -2.23
N GLU A 46 -11.93 11.84 -3.14
CA GLU A 46 -11.28 12.73 -4.10
C GLU A 46 -10.82 14.01 -3.39
N ASN A 47 -9.51 14.28 -3.47
CA ASN A 47 -8.91 15.50 -2.97
C ASN A 47 -8.91 16.55 -4.09
N PRO A 48 -9.64 17.67 -3.97
CA PRO A 48 -9.74 18.68 -5.04
C PRO A 48 -8.39 19.26 -5.48
N VAL A 49 -7.40 19.24 -4.58
CA VAL A 49 -6.02 19.64 -4.88
C VAL A 49 -5.39 18.71 -5.91
N VAL A 50 -5.65 17.41 -5.77
CA VAL A 50 -5.11 16.36 -6.62
C VAL A 50 -5.80 16.38 -7.98
N GLU A 51 -7.12 16.63 -8.03
CA GLU A 51 -7.84 16.85 -9.29
C GLU A 51 -7.25 18.03 -10.08
N ALA A 52 -6.97 19.15 -9.41
CA ALA A 52 -6.37 20.31 -10.06
C ALA A 52 -4.94 20.02 -10.57
N MET A 53 -4.16 19.25 -9.81
CA MET A 53 -2.81 18.85 -10.23
C MET A 53 -2.86 17.92 -11.44
N ARG A 54 -3.74 16.90 -11.41
CA ARG A 54 -4.03 15.94 -12.50
C ARG A 54 -4.75 16.58 -13.71
N ALA A 55 -4.98 17.89 -13.68
CA ALA A 55 -5.49 18.67 -14.81
C ALA A 55 -4.43 19.61 -15.41
N THR A 56 -3.23 19.68 -14.82
CA THR A 56 -2.16 20.63 -15.18
C THR A 56 -0.94 19.90 -15.77
N ASP A 57 -1.18 18.81 -16.50
CA ASP A 57 -0.31 17.63 -16.56
C ASP A 57 1.07 17.76 -17.20
N ILE A 58 2.08 17.36 -16.42
CA ILE A 58 3.33 16.81 -16.96
C ILE A 58 3.12 15.33 -17.30
N LEU A 59 2.44 14.58 -16.43
CA LEU A 59 1.97 13.21 -16.65
C LEU A 59 0.70 12.98 -15.84
N PHE A 60 -0.28 12.31 -16.45
CA PHE A 60 -1.41 11.73 -15.73
C PHE A 60 -1.79 10.39 -16.36
N GLU A 61 -2.01 9.38 -15.51
CA GLU A 61 -2.46 8.04 -15.89
C GLU A 61 -3.48 7.53 -14.86
N ASP A 62 -4.67 7.20 -15.32
CA ASP A 62 -5.78 6.64 -14.53
C ASP A 62 -6.03 5.14 -14.85
N PHE A 63 -5.23 4.55 -15.74
CA PHE A 63 -5.32 3.17 -16.18
C PHE A 63 -6.69 2.79 -16.77
N GLN A 64 -7.47 3.77 -17.25
CA GLN A 64 -8.82 3.53 -17.76
C GLN A 64 -8.88 3.14 -19.24
N ALA A 65 -7.74 3.13 -19.93
CA ALA A 65 -7.66 2.86 -21.38
C ALA A 65 -8.06 1.42 -21.79
N GLY A 66 -8.20 0.51 -20.82
CA GLY A 66 -8.74 -0.85 -20.97
C GLY A 66 -7.74 -1.88 -21.49
N GLY A 67 -7.86 -3.11 -20.98
CA GLY A 67 -6.96 -4.23 -21.28
C GLY A 67 -5.98 -4.51 -20.15
N PRO A 68 -5.40 -5.72 -20.07
CA PRO A 68 -4.42 -6.08 -19.03
C PRO A 68 -3.04 -5.44 -19.23
N GLU A 69 -2.76 -4.88 -20.40
CA GLU A 69 -1.48 -4.30 -20.72
C GLU A 69 -1.28 -2.92 -20.06
N LEU A 70 -0.06 -2.68 -19.57
CA LEU A 70 0.33 -1.36 -19.08
C LEU A 70 0.27 -0.31 -20.21
N PRO A 71 -0.10 0.94 -19.90
CA PRO A 71 -0.11 2.04 -20.87
C PRO A 71 1.26 2.32 -21.48
N ALA A 72 1.28 2.98 -22.63
CA ALA A 72 2.53 3.23 -23.36
C ALA A 72 3.56 4.00 -22.51
N GLY A 73 4.78 3.46 -22.43
CA GLY A 73 5.89 4.05 -21.68
C GLY A 73 5.94 3.66 -20.20
N TRP A 74 4.89 3.03 -19.67
CA TRP A 74 4.93 2.37 -18.37
C TRP A 74 5.63 1.02 -18.48
N VAL A 75 6.47 0.72 -17.49
CA VAL A 75 7.30 -0.49 -17.51
C VAL A 75 7.21 -1.20 -16.16
N GLY A 76 6.67 -2.41 -16.19
CA GLY A 76 6.76 -3.37 -15.09
C GLY A 76 7.95 -4.32 -15.26
N VAL A 77 8.31 -5.03 -14.19
CA VAL A 77 9.22 -6.19 -14.28
C VAL A 77 8.43 -7.46 -14.60
N ASP A 78 9.09 -8.41 -15.25
CA ASP A 78 8.54 -9.76 -15.41
C ASP A 78 8.91 -10.62 -14.19
N VAL A 79 7.97 -11.44 -13.75
CA VAL A 79 8.13 -12.47 -12.73
C VAL A 79 7.95 -13.85 -13.34
N THR A 80 8.39 -14.88 -12.62
CA THR A 80 8.30 -16.27 -13.08
C THR A 80 7.14 -16.96 -12.38
N SER A 81 6.25 -17.58 -13.14
CA SER A 81 5.13 -18.36 -12.60
C SER A 81 5.62 -19.52 -11.73
N ASP A 82 5.07 -19.66 -10.52
CA ASP A 82 5.50 -20.64 -9.53
C ASP A 82 4.95 -22.06 -9.79
N VAL A 83 4.08 -22.19 -10.81
CA VAL A 83 3.37 -23.42 -11.22
C VAL A 83 4.25 -24.63 -11.54
N ASP A 84 5.57 -24.47 -11.75
CA ASP A 84 6.51 -25.57 -12.05
C ASP A 84 7.73 -25.63 -11.11
N GLY A 85 7.72 -24.88 -9.99
CA GLY A 85 8.85 -24.77 -9.08
C GLY A 85 10.02 -23.94 -9.64
N PRO A 86 11.17 -23.90 -8.94
CA PRO A 86 12.13 -22.77 -8.98
C PRO A 86 12.92 -22.56 -10.29
N LEU A 87 12.63 -23.29 -11.37
CA LEU A 87 13.41 -23.26 -12.62
C LEU A 87 12.57 -23.40 -13.91
N GLY A 88 11.24 -23.19 -13.90
CA GLY A 88 10.39 -23.61 -15.03
C GLY A 88 9.28 -22.69 -15.53
N GLY A 89 8.94 -21.61 -14.83
CA GLY A 89 7.77 -20.80 -15.18
C GLY A 89 7.88 -19.96 -16.46
N GLU A 90 6.74 -19.65 -17.06
CA GLU A 90 6.64 -18.63 -18.10
C GLU A 90 6.88 -17.25 -17.46
N LEU A 91 7.64 -16.39 -18.15
CA LEU A 91 7.80 -15.00 -17.72
C LEU A 91 6.50 -14.25 -17.99
N THR A 92 5.98 -13.60 -16.96
CA THR A 92 4.73 -12.86 -17.00
C THR A 92 4.94 -11.49 -16.36
N PRO A 93 4.36 -10.42 -16.91
CA PRO A 93 4.45 -9.10 -16.30
C PRO A 93 3.88 -9.14 -14.89
N ALA A 94 4.61 -8.65 -13.89
CA ALA A 94 4.14 -8.61 -12.50
C ALA A 94 2.94 -7.65 -12.34
N PHE A 95 2.98 -6.52 -13.02
CA PHE A 95 1.90 -5.56 -13.05
C PHE A 95 1.06 -5.71 -14.31
N ILE A 96 -0.25 -5.80 -14.12
CA ILE A 96 -1.26 -5.71 -15.17
C ILE A 96 -2.26 -4.59 -14.82
N VAL A 97 -3.10 -4.22 -15.78
CA VAL A 97 -4.26 -3.35 -15.53
C VAL A 97 -5.51 -4.21 -15.38
N GLY A 98 -6.29 -3.99 -14.33
CA GLY A 98 -7.52 -4.75 -14.08
C GLY A 98 -8.44 -4.03 -13.12
N ASP A 99 -9.58 -4.65 -12.82
CA ASP A 99 -10.55 -4.13 -11.86
C ASP A 99 -10.50 -4.85 -10.50
N ALA A 100 -11.39 -4.47 -9.59
CA ALA A 100 -11.49 -5.10 -8.26
C ALA A 100 -11.88 -6.58 -8.31
N ALA A 101 -12.56 -7.03 -9.37
CA ALA A 101 -12.89 -8.43 -9.56
C ALA A 101 -11.66 -9.23 -10.06
N ASP A 102 -10.84 -8.65 -10.93
CA ASP A 102 -9.56 -9.24 -11.34
C ASP A 102 -8.62 -9.41 -10.14
N ALA A 103 -8.47 -8.34 -9.34
CA ALA A 103 -7.65 -8.34 -8.13
C ALA A 103 -8.11 -9.38 -7.09
N ASN A 104 -9.42 -9.59 -6.92
CA ASN A 104 -9.95 -10.55 -5.96
C ASN A 104 -10.33 -11.90 -6.59
N SER A 105 -9.85 -12.23 -7.78
CA SER A 105 -10.26 -13.45 -8.50
C SER A 105 -9.88 -14.76 -7.79
N GLY A 106 -8.80 -14.77 -6.99
CA GLY A 106 -8.45 -15.87 -6.09
C GLY A 106 -9.13 -15.82 -4.71
N GLY A 107 -9.75 -14.68 -4.38
CA GLY A 107 -10.59 -14.48 -3.19
C GLY A 107 -9.85 -14.04 -1.92
N TYR A 108 -8.59 -13.61 -2.05
CA TYR A 108 -7.75 -13.21 -0.91
C TYR A 108 -7.31 -11.75 -0.95
N TRP A 109 -7.61 -10.99 -2.01
CA TRP A 109 -7.25 -9.57 -2.09
C TRP A 109 -8.43 -8.71 -2.57
N PRO A 110 -9.38 -8.40 -1.67
CA PRO A 110 -10.59 -7.65 -1.99
C PRO A 110 -10.33 -6.15 -2.06
N VAL A 111 -9.64 -5.69 -3.11
CA VAL A 111 -9.41 -4.26 -3.37
C VAL A 111 -10.77 -3.52 -3.38
N PRO A 112 -10.92 -2.37 -2.69
CA PRO A 112 -12.19 -1.68 -2.62
C PRO A 112 -12.71 -1.29 -4.01
N ASP A 113 -13.93 -1.73 -4.30
CA ASP A 113 -14.53 -1.60 -5.64
C ASP A 113 -15.05 -0.19 -5.89
N LEU A 114 -14.66 0.34 -7.04
CA LEU A 114 -15.17 1.56 -7.64
C LEU A 114 -15.75 1.17 -9.00
N PRO A 115 -17.09 1.11 -9.14
CA PRO A 115 -17.71 0.57 -10.33
C PRO A 115 -17.21 1.22 -11.63
N GLY A 116 -16.63 0.39 -12.52
CA GLY A 116 -16.09 0.83 -13.80
C GLY A 116 -14.65 1.36 -13.76
N ASN A 117 -13.99 1.30 -12.61
CA ASN A 117 -12.59 1.69 -12.43
C ASN A 117 -11.66 0.52 -12.79
N THR A 118 -10.53 0.84 -13.39
CA THR A 118 -9.41 -0.09 -13.56
C THR A 118 -8.15 0.55 -13.01
N PHE A 119 -7.20 -0.25 -12.56
CA PHE A 119 -5.98 0.21 -11.90
C PHE A 119 -4.83 -0.74 -12.22
N ALA A 120 -3.59 -0.27 -12.05
CA ALA A 120 -2.43 -1.14 -12.13
C ALA A 120 -2.34 -1.99 -10.85
N LEU A 121 -2.15 -3.29 -11.00
CA LEU A 121 -2.11 -4.24 -9.89
C LEU A 121 -1.02 -5.29 -10.07
N ALA A 122 -0.32 -5.58 -8.99
CA ALA A 122 0.48 -6.80 -8.82
C ALA A 122 -0.20 -7.64 -7.73
N ASN A 123 -0.43 -8.91 -8.01
CA ASN A 123 -1.13 -9.84 -7.14
C ASN A 123 -0.40 -11.18 -7.16
N ASP A 124 -0.03 -11.65 -5.99
CA ASP A 124 0.75 -12.89 -5.80
C ASP A 124 -0.16 -14.14 -5.76
N ASP A 125 -1.44 -14.01 -5.40
CA ASP A 125 -2.38 -15.15 -5.43
C ASP A 125 -3.14 -15.30 -6.77
N GLY A 126 -3.35 -14.19 -7.47
CA GLY A 126 -4.25 -14.10 -8.62
C GLY A 126 -3.55 -13.79 -9.94
N PRO A 127 -4.31 -13.41 -10.98
CA PRO A 127 -3.76 -12.79 -12.17
C PRO A 127 -2.81 -11.65 -11.78
N PRO A 128 -1.61 -11.60 -12.38
CA PRO A 128 -1.26 -12.27 -13.61
C PRO A 128 -0.79 -13.73 -13.45
N CYS A 129 -0.38 -14.14 -12.24
CA CYS A 129 0.03 -15.51 -11.89
C CYS A 129 0.23 -15.68 -10.38
N ASP A 130 0.14 -16.92 -9.89
CA ASP A 130 0.75 -17.35 -8.61
C ASP A 130 2.27 -17.41 -8.83
N CYS A 131 3.01 -16.41 -8.32
CA CYS A 131 4.31 -16.00 -8.84
C CYS A 131 5.21 -15.48 -7.72
N ASP A 132 6.51 -15.76 -7.72
CA ASP A 132 7.44 -15.15 -6.76
C ASP A 132 7.53 -13.62 -6.97
N MET A 133 6.84 -12.84 -6.13
CA MET A 133 6.77 -11.38 -6.18
C MET A 133 7.82 -10.74 -5.24
N PHE A 134 9.00 -11.38 -5.11
CA PHE A 134 10.08 -10.97 -4.20
C PHE A 134 10.37 -9.47 -4.21
N LEU A 135 10.40 -8.86 -5.40
CA LEU A 135 10.42 -7.41 -5.57
C LEU A 135 9.90 -7.07 -6.96
N VAL A 136 8.71 -6.50 -7.01
CA VAL A 136 8.08 -6.04 -8.25
C VAL A 136 8.09 -4.54 -8.31
N THR A 137 8.20 -4.01 -9.53
CA THR A 137 8.24 -2.56 -9.74
C THR A 137 7.37 -2.15 -10.91
N LEU A 138 6.84 -0.93 -10.83
CA LEU A 138 6.09 -0.25 -11.89
C LEU A 138 6.70 1.14 -12.09
N THR A 139 7.25 1.39 -13.26
CA THR A 139 7.98 2.61 -13.60
C THR A 139 7.19 3.49 -14.56
N THR A 140 7.11 4.79 -14.28
CA THR A 140 6.48 5.78 -15.16
C THR A 140 7.31 6.04 -16.42
N PRO A 141 6.71 6.59 -17.48
CA PRO A 141 7.47 7.24 -18.54
C PRO A 141 8.41 8.34 -17.99
N GLU A 142 9.46 8.65 -18.75
CA GLU A 142 10.34 9.79 -18.49
C GLU A 142 9.62 11.11 -18.77
N VAL A 143 9.71 12.04 -17.82
CA VAL A 143 9.15 13.39 -17.93
C VAL A 143 10.17 14.47 -17.61
N SER A 144 9.91 15.68 -18.10
CA SER A 144 10.73 16.85 -17.80
C SER A 144 10.08 17.71 -16.72
N LEU A 145 10.85 18.03 -15.67
CA LEU A 145 10.50 19.01 -14.64
C LEU A 145 11.24 20.35 -14.85
N ALA A 146 11.73 20.62 -16.06
CA ALA A 146 12.57 21.78 -16.35
C ALA A 146 11.89 23.13 -16.02
N ASP A 147 10.58 23.23 -16.29
CA ASP A 147 9.78 24.43 -16.10
C ASP A 147 8.70 24.25 -15.01
N ALA A 148 8.79 23.17 -14.23
CA ALA A 148 7.77 22.85 -13.24
C ALA A 148 7.84 23.81 -12.04
N GLN A 149 6.67 24.33 -11.63
CA GLN A 149 6.54 25.17 -10.44
C GLN A 149 5.86 24.34 -9.34
N ASN A 150 6.47 24.26 -8.16
CA ASN A 150 6.00 23.43 -7.05
C ASN A 150 5.64 21.98 -7.47
N PRO A 151 6.55 21.23 -8.13
CA PRO A 151 6.20 19.90 -8.61
C PRO A 151 5.90 18.94 -7.46
N ALA A 152 4.93 18.06 -7.67
CA ALA A 152 4.62 16.94 -6.82
C ALA A 152 4.22 15.72 -7.66
N VAL A 153 4.30 14.57 -7.01
CA VAL A 153 3.76 13.30 -7.49
C VAL A 153 2.53 12.99 -6.65
N SER A 154 1.40 12.65 -7.27
CA SER A 154 0.23 12.10 -6.58
C SER A 154 -0.15 10.75 -7.14
N PHE A 155 -0.68 9.89 -6.30
CA PHE A 155 -1.19 8.59 -6.72
C PHE A 155 -2.16 8.08 -5.66
N ASP A 156 -3.07 7.21 -6.09
CA ASP A 156 -3.95 6.46 -5.22
C ASP A 156 -3.37 5.04 -5.08
N ILE A 157 -3.30 4.52 -3.86
CA ILE A 157 -2.81 3.15 -3.61
C ILE A 157 -3.84 2.33 -2.83
N PHE A 158 -3.72 1.02 -2.95
CA PHE A 158 -4.30 0.07 -2.02
C PHE A 158 -3.37 -1.13 -1.83
N HIS A 159 -3.13 -1.48 -0.58
CA HIS A 159 -2.53 -2.74 -0.15
C HIS A 159 -2.90 -2.98 1.31
N ASP A 160 -2.90 -4.25 1.72
CA ASP A 160 -3.32 -4.70 3.05
C ASP A 160 -2.20 -5.43 3.81
N MET A 161 -1.00 -5.57 3.20
CA MET A 161 0.11 -6.39 3.71
C MET A 161 -0.34 -7.83 4.09
N GLY A 162 -1.41 -8.30 3.46
CA GLY A 162 -2.05 -9.57 3.75
C GLY A 162 -1.13 -10.76 3.45
N PHE A 163 -1.28 -11.81 4.25
CA PHE A 163 -0.70 -13.14 4.02
C PHE A 163 0.84 -13.26 3.98
N GLY A 164 1.57 -12.15 4.13
CA GLY A 164 3.01 -12.12 3.93
C GLY A 164 3.48 -10.94 3.09
N GLY A 165 2.54 -10.16 2.53
CA GLY A 165 2.83 -8.94 1.80
C GLY A 165 3.67 -7.97 2.61
N GLY A 166 4.81 -7.59 2.04
CA GLY A 166 5.77 -6.67 2.63
C GLY A 166 5.49 -5.22 2.28
N ASP A 167 6.52 -4.40 2.50
CA ASP A 167 6.44 -2.96 2.32
C ASP A 167 6.30 -2.58 0.84
N ALA A 168 5.49 -1.55 0.59
CA ALA A 168 5.46 -0.83 -0.68
C ALA A 168 6.11 0.54 -0.53
N GLY A 169 6.71 1.05 -1.59
CA GLY A 169 7.34 2.36 -1.56
C GLY A 169 7.47 3.00 -2.95
N VAL A 170 8.15 4.13 -2.97
CA VAL A 170 8.35 4.95 -4.16
C VAL A 170 9.81 5.36 -4.26
N GLU A 171 10.37 5.19 -5.44
CA GLU A 171 11.69 5.66 -5.81
C GLU A 171 11.61 6.65 -6.96
N VAL A 172 12.67 7.42 -7.14
CA VAL A 172 12.80 8.41 -8.20
C VAL A 172 14.14 8.27 -8.90
N SER A 173 14.15 8.57 -10.20
CA SER A 173 15.34 8.66 -11.03
C SER A 173 15.38 10.00 -11.76
N VAL A 174 16.58 10.53 -11.95
CA VAL A 174 16.85 11.75 -12.73
C VAL A 174 17.85 11.52 -13.86
N ASP A 175 18.18 10.26 -14.14
CA ASP A 175 19.19 9.83 -15.11
C ASP A 175 18.66 8.76 -16.09
N GLY A 176 17.36 8.81 -16.38
CA GLY A 176 16.69 7.88 -17.30
C GLY A 176 16.64 6.44 -16.77
N GLY A 177 16.52 6.29 -15.45
CA GLY A 177 16.38 5.00 -14.77
C GLY A 177 17.70 4.26 -14.53
N ALA A 178 18.85 4.91 -14.71
CA ALA A 178 20.15 4.29 -14.46
C ALA A 178 20.46 4.15 -12.96
N THR A 179 20.02 5.12 -12.15
CA THR A 179 20.05 5.08 -10.69
C THR A 179 18.70 5.49 -10.10
N TRP A 180 18.43 4.98 -8.90
CA TRP A 180 17.18 5.16 -8.18
C TRP A 180 17.48 5.54 -6.74
N GLU A 181 16.76 6.54 -6.23
CA GLU A 181 16.79 6.92 -4.83
C GLU A 181 15.40 6.81 -4.21
N VAL A 182 15.36 6.47 -2.92
CA VAL A 182 14.11 6.28 -2.19
C VAL A 182 13.46 7.63 -1.94
N LEU A 183 12.26 7.82 -2.48
CA LEU A 183 11.41 8.99 -2.25
C LEU A 183 10.45 8.75 -1.08
N VAL A 184 9.88 7.55 -0.99
CA VAL A 184 9.06 7.07 0.13
C VAL A 184 9.45 5.63 0.41
N ASP A 185 10.00 5.37 1.60
CA ASP A 185 10.50 4.04 1.99
C ASP A 185 9.36 3.05 2.26
N VAL A 186 8.34 3.50 3.01
CA VAL A 186 7.17 2.68 3.37
C VAL A 186 5.90 3.52 3.19
N LEU A 187 5.03 3.06 2.31
CA LEU A 187 3.70 3.62 2.09
C LEU A 187 2.74 3.20 3.21
N PRO A 188 1.76 4.04 3.56
CA PRO A 188 0.78 3.70 4.59
C PRO A 188 -0.11 2.54 4.13
N VAL A 189 -0.78 1.89 5.11
CA VAL A 189 -1.67 0.75 4.88
C VAL A 189 -3.04 1.08 5.48
N GLU A 190 -4.10 0.95 4.69
CA GLU A 190 -5.49 1.01 5.15
C GLU A 190 -6.33 -0.02 4.41
N GLU A 191 -6.66 -1.13 5.08
CA GLU A 191 -7.27 -2.35 4.50
C GLU A 191 -8.69 -2.17 3.93
N SER A 192 -9.28 -0.98 4.05
CA SER A 192 -10.68 -0.75 3.68
C SER A 192 -10.90 0.37 2.69
N VAL A 193 -9.89 1.18 2.35
CA VAL A 193 -10.06 2.35 1.50
C VAL A 193 -8.84 2.60 0.64
N TRP A 194 -9.06 3.12 -0.57
CA TRP A 194 -7.99 3.72 -1.36
C TRP A 194 -7.38 4.91 -0.63
N GLN A 195 -6.05 5.02 -0.68
CA GLN A 195 -5.30 6.10 -0.04
C GLN A 195 -4.66 6.99 -1.10
N THR A 196 -5.01 8.27 -1.10
CA THR A 196 -4.35 9.27 -1.96
C THR A 196 -3.10 9.79 -1.27
N ILE A 197 -1.96 9.64 -1.92
CA ILE A 197 -0.66 10.12 -1.47
C ILE A 197 -0.22 11.27 -2.35
N ILE A 198 0.38 12.29 -1.75
CA ILE A 198 0.97 13.43 -2.45
C ILE A 198 2.37 13.63 -1.90
N VAL A 199 3.37 13.57 -2.78
CA VAL A 199 4.77 13.75 -2.43
C VAL A 199 5.34 14.93 -3.20
N PRO A 200 5.62 16.06 -2.53
CA PRO A 200 6.32 17.17 -3.17
C PRO A 200 7.73 16.75 -3.61
N VAL A 201 8.13 17.15 -4.81
CA VAL A 201 9.43 16.83 -5.42
C VAL A 201 10.18 18.10 -5.83
N TYR A 202 10.14 19.12 -4.97
CA TYR A 202 10.72 20.44 -5.23
C TYR A 202 12.23 20.38 -5.53
N ASP A 203 12.95 19.45 -4.92
CA ASP A 203 14.39 19.28 -5.11
C ASP A 203 14.77 18.76 -6.51
N TYR A 204 13.77 18.33 -7.29
CA TYR A 204 13.94 17.73 -8.61
C TYR A 204 13.63 18.70 -9.76
N VAL A 205 13.26 19.95 -9.46
CA VAL A 205 13.05 21.00 -10.48
C VAL A 205 14.31 21.14 -11.34
N GLY A 206 14.12 21.28 -12.66
CA GLY A 206 15.23 21.42 -13.61
C GLY A 206 15.70 20.11 -14.24
N ASN A 207 15.31 18.95 -13.71
CA ASN A 207 15.67 17.65 -14.30
C ASN A 207 14.82 17.37 -15.54
N ALA A 208 15.47 16.99 -16.64
CA ALA A 208 14.80 16.67 -17.89
C ALA A 208 14.42 15.18 -18.02
N GLN A 209 14.94 14.33 -17.13
CA GLN A 209 14.83 12.88 -17.19
C GLN A 209 14.23 12.31 -15.89
N PHE A 210 13.19 12.95 -15.38
CA PHE A 210 12.54 12.56 -14.13
C PHE A 210 11.64 11.34 -14.35
N GLN A 211 11.78 10.34 -13.49
CA GLN A 211 10.92 9.15 -13.47
C GLN A 211 10.58 8.76 -12.04
N VAL A 212 9.40 8.16 -11.87
CA VAL A 212 8.96 7.58 -10.60
C VAL A 212 8.84 6.07 -10.78
N ARG A 213 9.21 5.32 -9.75
CA ARG A 213 9.03 3.87 -9.68
C ARG A 213 8.35 3.49 -8.39
N PHE A 214 7.23 2.80 -8.50
CA PHE A 214 6.60 2.12 -7.38
C PHE A 214 7.27 0.77 -7.21
N PHE A 215 7.46 0.35 -5.96
CA PHE A 215 7.93 -1.00 -5.65
C PHE A 215 7.03 -1.63 -4.58
N TRP A 216 6.90 -2.95 -4.67
CA TRP A 216 6.27 -3.80 -3.66
C TRP A 216 7.02 -5.14 -3.58
N SER A 217 6.99 -5.76 -2.41
CA SER A 217 7.71 -7.00 -2.13
C SER A 217 6.84 -7.91 -1.27
N ASP A 218 6.76 -9.19 -1.61
CA ASP A 218 6.21 -10.24 -0.77
C ASP A 218 7.29 -10.93 0.12
N ALA A 219 8.55 -10.51 -0.03
CA ALA A 219 9.75 -11.11 0.57
C ALA A 219 9.89 -12.65 0.35
N GLY A 220 9.33 -13.18 -0.75
CA GLY A 220 9.28 -14.60 -1.09
C GLY A 220 8.23 -15.40 -0.31
N SER A 221 7.24 -14.71 0.27
CA SER A 221 6.07 -15.32 0.90
C SER A 221 4.90 -15.28 -0.08
N TRP A 222 3.99 -16.25 0.01
CA TRP A 222 2.70 -16.10 -0.65
C TRP A 222 1.89 -14.98 0.04
N ALA A 223 1.41 -14.01 -0.73
CA ALA A 223 0.87 -12.73 -0.27
C ALA A 223 -0.40 -12.32 -1.05
N SER A 224 -0.96 -11.18 -0.66
CA SER A 224 -2.02 -10.50 -1.41
C SER A 224 -1.45 -9.72 -2.60
N GLY A 225 -1.52 -8.38 -2.58
CA GLY A 225 -1.06 -7.56 -3.68
C GLY A 225 -0.96 -6.08 -3.38
N PHE A 226 -0.52 -5.34 -4.40
CA PHE A 226 -0.36 -3.90 -4.39
C PHE A 226 -1.01 -3.28 -5.63
N ALA A 227 -1.88 -2.30 -5.40
CA ALA A 227 -2.60 -1.58 -6.44
C ALA A 227 -2.20 -0.11 -6.46
N VAL A 228 -2.06 0.44 -7.66
CA VAL A 228 -1.79 1.86 -7.93
C VAL A 228 -2.75 2.39 -8.98
N ASP A 229 -3.25 3.58 -8.74
CA ASP A 229 -4.19 4.25 -9.63
C ASP A 229 -3.94 5.78 -9.65
N ASN A 230 -4.45 6.45 -10.68
CA ASN A 230 -4.43 7.89 -10.86
C ASN A 230 -3.06 8.55 -10.57
N VAL A 231 -2.01 8.06 -11.21
CA VAL A 231 -0.66 8.59 -11.04
C VAL A 231 -0.54 9.90 -11.80
N GLY A 232 -0.27 10.98 -11.07
CA GLY A 232 -0.09 12.32 -11.58
C GLY A 232 1.29 12.87 -11.22
N ILE A 233 1.95 13.49 -12.19
CA ILE A 233 3.12 14.36 -11.98
C ILE A 233 2.72 15.72 -12.51
N GLY A 234 2.79 16.73 -11.66
CA GLY A 234 2.34 18.06 -12.02
C GLY A 234 2.67 19.10 -10.96
N SER A 235 2.12 20.28 -11.14
CA SER A 235 2.32 21.42 -10.25
C SER A 235 1.23 21.49 -9.20
N LEU A 236 1.62 21.56 -7.93
CA LEU A 236 0.70 21.96 -6.87
C LEU A 236 0.40 23.46 -6.95
N ALA A 237 -0.85 23.83 -6.75
CA ALA A 237 -1.21 25.23 -6.52
C ALA A 237 -0.46 25.81 -5.30
N ASP A 238 -0.14 27.10 -5.36
CA ASP A 238 0.69 27.82 -4.36
C ASP A 238 0.16 27.73 -2.91
N TYR A 239 -1.14 27.44 -2.74
CA TYR A 239 -1.79 27.29 -1.44
C TYR A 239 -2.74 26.10 -1.46
N ASN A 240 -2.32 24.98 -0.89
CA ASN A 240 -3.14 23.79 -0.77
C ASN A 240 -3.25 23.34 0.69
N ALA A 241 -4.49 23.12 1.13
CA ALA A 241 -4.79 22.44 2.38
C ALA A 241 -5.78 21.32 2.05
N SER A 242 -5.48 20.10 2.45
CA SER A 242 -6.37 18.96 2.29
C SER A 242 -6.64 18.27 3.63
N ALA A 243 -7.87 17.80 3.81
CA ALA A 243 -8.21 16.91 4.91
C ALA A 243 -7.81 15.47 4.53
N ALA A 244 -6.77 14.91 5.17
CA ALA A 244 -6.25 13.58 4.85
C ALA A 244 -7.23 12.45 5.20
N LYS A 245 -8.04 12.65 6.24
CA LYS A 245 -9.08 11.71 6.69
C LYS A 245 -10.17 12.48 7.41
N SER A 246 -11.43 12.15 7.15
CA SER A 246 -12.53 12.51 8.03
C SER A 246 -13.09 11.21 8.63
N ALA A 247 -12.67 10.92 9.86
CA ALA A 247 -13.21 9.78 10.59
C ALA A 247 -14.46 10.25 11.35
N PHE A 248 -15.64 9.83 10.89
CA PHE A 248 -16.86 10.00 11.67
C PHE A 248 -16.91 8.91 12.75
N GLY A 249 -17.01 9.35 14.00
CA GLY A 249 -16.84 8.51 15.18
C GLY A 249 -17.71 7.25 15.20
N ASN A 250 -17.10 6.19 15.74
CA ASN A 250 -17.69 4.90 16.10
C ASN A 250 -19.06 5.05 16.81
N TRP A 251 -20.09 4.40 16.26
CA TRP A 251 -21.49 4.51 16.72
C TRP A 251 -21.75 3.85 18.10
N ASN A 252 -20.76 3.20 18.70
CA ASN A 252 -20.91 2.41 19.92
C ASN A 252 -20.17 2.98 21.17
N LEU A 253 -19.93 4.30 21.27
CA LEU A 253 -19.30 4.90 22.46
C LEU A 253 -20.24 5.89 23.20
N GLU A 254 -20.43 5.67 24.50
CA GLU A 254 -21.36 6.41 25.36
C GLU A 254 -20.89 7.83 25.77
N THR A 255 -19.67 8.25 25.43
CA THR A 255 -19.07 9.50 25.94
C THR A 255 -18.47 10.38 24.84
N PHE A 256 -19.36 11.07 24.13
CA PHE A 256 -19.04 12.03 23.08
C PHE A 256 -18.63 13.40 23.67
N GLN A 257 -17.46 13.53 24.31
CA GLN A 257 -16.92 14.85 24.73
C GLN A 257 -15.39 15.04 24.64
N ALA A 258 -14.65 14.21 23.89
CA ALA A 258 -13.24 14.52 23.61
C ALA A 258 -12.86 14.01 22.22
N GLY A 259 -13.12 14.83 21.20
CA GLY A 259 -12.53 14.62 19.88
C GLY A 259 -11.02 14.71 20.00
N VAL A 260 -10.31 13.66 19.58
CA VAL A 260 -8.87 13.72 19.36
C VAL A 260 -8.70 14.35 17.98
N TYR A 261 -8.28 15.62 17.97
CA TYR A 261 -7.80 16.27 16.77
C TYR A 261 -6.29 16.05 16.73
N ASP A 262 -5.80 15.36 15.71
CA ASP A 262 -4.37 15.39 15.39
C ASP A 262 -4.19 16.35 14.22
N PHE A 263 -3.65 17.53 14.50
CA PHE A 263 -3.30 18.53 13.49
C PHE A 263 -1.78 18.44 13.27
N SER A 264 -1.33 18.07 12.09
CA SER A 264 0.08 18.14 11.71
C SER A 264 0.46 19.55 11.22
N MET A 265 0.32 20.55 12.08
CA MET A 265 1.00 21.85 11.94
C MET A 265 1.32 22.40 13.33
N VAL A 266 2.61 22.58 13.65
CA VAL A 266 3.04 23.29 14.87
C VAL A 266 2.84 24.80 14.62
N PRO A 267 2.02 25.52 15.41
CA PRO A 267 1.93 26.96 15.30
C PRO A 267 3.26 27.61 15.65
N GLU A 268 3.67 28.62 14.87
CA GLU A 268 4.89 29.43 15.09
C GLU A 268 5.00 30.05 16.50
N SER A 269 3.98 30.00 17.38
CA SER A 269 4.11 30.50 18.74
C SER A 269 5.03 29.68 19.66
N GLN A 270 5.74 28.67 19.14
CA GLN A 270 6.92 28.07 19.78
C GLN A 270 8.28 28.62 19.28
N VAL A 271 8.34 29.78 18.62
CA VAL A 271 9.56 30.61 18.70
C VAL A 271 9.62 31.33 20.05
N SER A 272 10.58 30.93 20.88
CA SER A 272 11.25 31.77 21.89
C SER A 272 12.61 32.17 21.27
N PRO A 273 13.20 33.37 21.47
CA PRO A 273 13.16 34.16 22.71
C PRO A 273 13.17 35.72 22.59
N LEU A 274 12.89 36.36 23.74
CA LEU A 274 12.93 37.81 24.12
C LEU A 274 11.63 38.61 23.95
#